data_AF-A0A5K7Z747-F1
#
_entry.id   AF-A0A5K7Z747-F1
#
_cell.length_a   1.000
_cell.length_b   1.000
_cell.length_c   1.000
_cell.angle_alpha   90.00
_cell.angle_beta   90.00
_cell.angle_gamma   90.00
#
_symmetry.space_group_name_H-M   'P 1'
#
loop_
_entity.id
_entity.type
_entity.pdbx_description
1 polymer ?
#
loop_
_entity_poly.entity_id
_entity_poly.type
_entity_poly.pdbx_seq_one_letter_code
_entity_poly.pdbx_strand_id
1 'polypeptide(L)' 'MVVVDGQGILLGSILASASPAEVKLAEKTLDTINVPRAGRGRPKKRPKRLIADKGYDSDPLRKRLKRL' A
#
# COMPACT_ATOMS: atom_id res chain seq x y z
N MET A 1 5.30 8.68 2.18
CA MET A 1 5.36 7.21 2.04
C MET A 1 4.93 6.82 0.64
N VAL A 2 5.57 5.81 0.05
CA VAL A 2 5.34 5.37 -1.32
C VAL A 2 5.08 3.87 -1.36
N VAL A 3 4.33 3.42 -2.37
CA VAL A 3 4.20 2.00 -2.70
C VAL A 3 4.59 1.80 -4.15
N VAL A 4 5.44 0.80 -4.38
CA VAL A 4 5.99 0.46 -5.69
C VAL A 4 5.68 -1.00 -6.03
N ASP A 5 5.76 -1.34 -7.32
CA ASP A 5 5.77 -2.73 -7.75
C ASP A 5 7.17 -3.37 -7.59
N GLY A 6 7.32 -4.63 -8.03
CA GLY A 6 8.58 -5.36 -7.95
C GLY A 6 9.71 -4.82 -8.83
N GLN A 7 9.41 -3.90 -9.76
CA GLN A 7 10.40 -3.21 -10.60
C GLN A 7 10.71 -1.80 -10.10
N GLY A 8 10.09 -1.36 -8.99
CA GLY A 8 10.24 -0.01 -8.46
C GLY A 8 9.33 1.02 -9.12
N ILE A 9 8.35 0.62 -9.93
CA ILE A 9 7.39 1.54 -10.54
C ILE A 9 6.41 2.01 -9.47
N LEU A 10 6.25 3.33 -9.35
CA LEU A 10 5.36 3.94 -8.38
C LEU A 10 3.89 3.57 -8.66
N LEU A 11 3.24 2.93 -7.68
CA LEU A 11 1.82 2.56 -7.73
C LEU A 11 0.92 3.54 -6.97
N GLY A 12 1.48 4.25 -5.99
CA GLY A 12 0.76 5.18 -5.14
C GLY A 12 1.68 5.85 -4.12
N SER A 13 1.27 7.02 -3.61
CA SER A 13 2.02 7.75 -2.60
C SER A 13 1.12 8.66 -1.79
N ILE A 14 1.57 8.96 -0.57
CA ILE A 14 1.01 10.04 0.24
C ILE A 14 2.14 10.87 0.84
N LEU A 15 1.89 12.16 0.94
CA LEU A 15 2.69 13.08 1.75
C LEU A 15 2.06 13.18 3.15
N ALA A 16 2.87 13.03 4.19
CA ALA A 16 2.46 13.13 5.57
C ALA A 16 3.58 13.77 6.39
N SER A 17 3.25 14.30 7.57
CA SER A 17 4.25 14.69 8.57
C SER A 17 5.13 13.48 8.94
N ALA A 18 6.35 13.74 9.40
CA ALA A 18 7.28 12.71 9.86
C ALA A 18 6.98 12.17 11.27
N SER A 19 6.07 12.82 12.02
CA SER A 19 5.73 12.43 13.40
C SER A 19 4.97 11.10 13.52
N PRO A 20 3.96 10.78 12.67
CA PRO A 20 3.24 9.52 12.75
C PRO A 20 4.11 8.32 12.38
N ALA A 21 3.99 7.23 13.14
CA ALA A 21 4.58 5.95 12.76
C ALA A 21 4.02 5.47 11.42
N GLU A 22 4.89 5.00 10.51
CA GLU A 22 4.51 4.67 9.14
C GLU A 22 3.50 3.52 9.05
N VAL A 23 3.47 2.61 10.03
CA VAL A 23 2.42 1.58 10.17
C VAL A 23 1.00 2.14 10.18
N LYS A 24 0.82 3.39 10.64
CA LYS A 24 -0.47 4.08 10.64
C LYS A 24 -0.81 4.67 9.26
N LEU A 25 0.18 4.83 8.40
CA LEU A 25 0.05 5.36 7.06
C LEU A 25 -0.15 4.25 6.01
N ALA A 26 0.20 3.00 6.35
CA ALA A 26 0.15 1.81 5.47
C ALA A 26 -1.14 1.70 4.67
N GLU A 27 -2.28 1.63 5.36
CA GLU A 27 -3.60 1.43 4.74
C GLU A 27 -3.95 2.60 3.81
N LYS A 28 -3.75 3.84 4.28
CA LYS A 28 -4.04 5.05 3.51
C LYS A 28 -3.24 5.10 2.21
N THR A 29 -1.98 4.67 2.23
CA THR A 29 -1.16 4.62 1.01
C THR A 29 -1.60 3.50 0.07
N LEU A 30 -1.97 2.33 0.59
CA LEU A 30 -2.50 1.25 -0.24
C LEU A 30 -3.81 1.64 -0.94
N ASP A 31 -4.65 2.45 -0.28
CA ASP A 31 -5.89 2.96 -0.89
C ASP A 31 -5.65 3.92 -2.07
N THR A 32 -4.45 4.49 -2.19
CA THR A 32 -4.08 5.32 -3.35
C THR A 32 -3.76 4.51 -4.60
N ILE A 33 -3.54 3.19 -4.47
CA ILE A 33 -3.20 2.33 -5.60
C ILE A 33 -4.37 2.31 -6.59
N ASN A 34 -4.06 2.66 -7.84
CA ASN A 34 -5.04 2.72 -8.91
C ASN A 34 -4.40 2.33 -10.26
N VAL A 35 -4.13 1.04 -10.45
CA VAL A 35 -3.44 0.54 -11.65
C VAL A 35 -4.45 0.29 -12.78
N PRO A 36 -4.36 0.99 -13.93
CA PRO A 36 -5.23 0.76 -15.07
C PRO A 36 -5.13 -0.69 -15.59
N ARG A 37 -6.20 -1.16 -16.23
CA ARG A 37 -6.21 -2.46 -16.91
C ARG A 37 -6.16 -2.25 -18.41
N ALA A 38 -5.51 -3.16 -19.13
CA ALA A 38 -5.70 -3.28 -20.57
C ALA A 38 -7.11 -3.87 -20.82
N GLY A 39 -8.05 -3.02 -21.23
CA GLY A 39 -9.44 -3.41 -21.51
C GLY A 39 -10.47 -2.93 -20.48
N ARG A 40 -11.70 -3.43 -20.59
CA ARG A 40 -12.83 -3.03 -19.74
C ARG A 40 -12.69 -3.56 -18.31
N GLY A 41 -13.13 -2.76 -17.33
CA GLY A 41 -13.22 -3.14 -15.92
C GLY A 41 -12.63 -2.10 -14.96
N ARG A 42 -12.75 -2.36 -13.65
CA ARG A 42 -12.23 -1.46 -12.60
C ARG A 42 -10.69 -1.57 -12.50
N PRO A 43 -9.97 -0.46 -12.25
CA PRO A 43 -8.55 -0.49 -11.93
C PRO A 43 -8.20 -1.50 -10.83
N LYS A 44 -7.01 -2.09 -10.90
CA LYS A 44 -6.48 -2.95 -9.83
C LYS A 44 -6.00 -2.07 -8.69
N LYS A 45 -6.60 -2.26 -7.51
CA LYS A 45 -6.26 -1.53 -6.29
C LYS A 45 -5.49 -2.34 -5.26
N ARG A 46 -5.64 -3.67 -5.28
CA ARG A 46 -5.11 -4.56 -4.23
C ARG A 46 -3.96 -5.41 -4.78
N PRO A 47 -2.75 -5.31 -4.22
CA PRO A 47 -1.63 -6.17 -4.61
C PRO A 47 -1.84 -7.60 -4.10
N LYS A 48 -1.27 -8.59 -4.80
CA LYS A 48 -1.33 -10.00 -4.38
C LYS A 48 -0.44 -10.30 -3.17
N ARG A 49 0.66 -9.56 -3.05
CA ARG A 49 1.65 -9.68 -1.99
C ARG A 49 2.13 -8.29 -1.63
N LEU A 50 2.21 -8.01 -0.33
CA LEU A 50 2.82 -6.80 0.20
C LEU A 50 4.14 -7.17 0.86
N ILE A 51 5.20 -6.42 0.56
CA ILE A 51 6.52 -6.54 1.16
C ILE A 51 6.82 -5.19 1.79
N ALA A 52 7.22 -5.19 3.05
CA ALA A 52 7.56 -4.02 3.83
C ALA A 52 8.72 -4.36 4.77
N ASP A 53 9.38 -3.34 5.31
CA ASP A 53 10.45 -3.55 6.28
C ASP A 53 9.94 -4.08 7.64
N LYS A 54 10.88 -4.42 8.53
CA LYS A 54 10.59 -4.98 9.85
C LYS A 54 9.78 -4.04 10.75
N GLY A 55 9.88 -2.72 10.57
CA GLY A 55 9.09 -1.72 11.30
C GLY A 55 7.59 -1.82 11.02
N TYR A 56 7.18 -2.54 9.96
CA TYR A 56 5.78 -2.83 9.67
C TYR A 56 5.27 -4.13 10.31
N ASP A 57 6.11 -4.87 11.03
CA ASP A 57 5.69 -6.11 11.68
C ASP A 57 4.82 -5.81 12.90
N SER A 58 3.51 -5.73 12.64
CA SER A 58 2.49 -5.34 13.59
C SER A 58 1.26 -6.22 13.41
N ASP A 59 0.90 -7.00 14.44
CA ASP A 59 -0.28 -7.86 14.40
C ASP A 59 -1.60 -7.11 14.12
N PRO A 60 -1.86 -5.94 14.73
CA PRO A 60 -3.01 -5.13 14.36
C PRO A 60 -3.01 -4.75 12.88
N LEU A 61 -1.89 -4.32 12.32
CA LEU A 61 -1.78 -3.98 10.90
C LEU A 61 -2.04 -5.21 10.03
N ARG A 62 -1.39 -6.34 10.33
CA ARG A 62 -1.57 -7.60 9.62
C ARG A 62 -3.04 -8.06 9.61
N LYS A 63 -3.75 -7.92 10.73
CA LYS A 63 -5.19 -8.23 10.83
C LYS A 63 -6.04 -7.33 9.96
N ARG A 64 -5.74 -6.03 9.87
CA ARG A 64 -6.47 -5.09 8.99
C ARG A 64 -6.18 -5.33 7.51
N LEU A 65 -4.92 -5.57 7.15
CA LEU A 65 -4.51 -5.86 5.77
C LEU A 65 -5.07 -7.18 5.22
N LYS A 66 -5.47 -8.12 6.09
CA LYS A 66 -6.17 -9.34 5.68
C LYS A 66 -7.65 -9.11 5.31
N ARG A 67 -8.20 -7.91 5.51
CA ARG A 67 -9.63 -7.58 5.38
C ARG A 67 -10.02 -6.53 4.32
N LEU A 68 -9.16 -5.69 3.72
CA LEU A 68 -8.01 -6.01 2.89
C LEU A 68 -8.42 -6.85 1.67
#